data_AF-A0A924YT53-F1
#
_entry.id   AF-A0A924YT53-F1
#
_cell.length_a   1.000
_cell.length_b   1.000
_cell.length_c   1.000
_cell.angle_alpha   90.00
_cell.angle_beta   90.00
_cell.angle_gamma   90.00
#
_symmetry.space_group_name_H-M   'P 1'
#
loop_
_entity.id
_entity.type
_entity.pdbx_description
1 polymer ?
#
loop_
_entity_poly.entity_id
_entity_poly.type
_entity_poly.pdbx_seq_one_letter_code
_entity_poly.pdbx_strand_id
1 'polypeptide(L)'
;MSQPMILLVGDWQRSEMSPIRDWINSLGSRAIVRQTNQLPDAMIEPPDLVLVCQSWPDEFSANEVSTALGRWPLALWICCYGAWCDSDGRTRTIWPISVRVRVSEAASRLNHVWRVVTEQRGEPLPLTASRDEAFEFDHCDGFARPGKADGDQPITRLNVDEKTNGF
;
A
#
# COMPACT_ATOMS: atom_id res chain seq x y z
N MET A 1 -0.49 24.02 -9.88
CA MET A 1 -0.82 22.82 -9.09
C MET A 1 -0.12 22.96 -7.76
N SER A 2 -0.83 22.77 -6.64
CA SER A 2 -0.19 22.69 -5.32
C SER A 2 0.72 21.46 -5.29
N GLN A 3 1.83 21.55 -4.58
CA GLN A 3 2.67 20.38 -4.33
C GLN A 3 1.92 19.43 -3.39
N PRO A 4 1.84 18.13 -3.70
CA PRO A 4 1.20 17.18 -2.79
C PRO A 4 1.95 17.10 -1.46
N MET A 5 1.19 16.99 -0.38
CA MET A 5 1.72 16.81 0.96
C MET A 5 1.75 15.33 1.33
N ILE A 6 2.93 14.86 1.74
CA ILE A 6 3.16 13.52 2.28
C ILE A 6 3.41 13.63 3.78
N LEU A 7 2.61 12.92 4.58
CA LEU A 7 2.87 12.71 5.99
C LEU A 7 3.58 11.36 6.17
N LEU A 8 4.85 11.41 6.57
CA LEU A 8 5.65 10.24 6.92
C LEU A 8 5.54 9.97 8.42
N VAL A 9 5.12 8.76 8.78
CA VAL A 9 4.85 8.33 10.16
C VAL A 9 5.76 7.17 10.54
N GLY A 10 6.40 7.24 11.70
CA GLY A 10 7.26 6.18 12.23
C GLY A 10 8.74 6.35 11.88
N ASP A 11 9.56 5.38 12.26
CA ASP A 11 11.02 5.43 12.13
C ASP A 11 11.50 5.01 10.72
N TRP A 12 11.43 5.95 9.78
CA TRP A 12 11.90 5.76 8.40
C TRP A 12 13.44 5.75 8.24
N GLN A 13 14.20 6.02 9.32
CA GLN A 13 15.66 6.07 9.28
C GLN A 13 16.30 4.68 9.44
N ARG A 14 15.54 3.67 9.88
CA ARG A 14 16.03 2.29 10.00
C ARG A 14 16.53 1.74 8.68
N SER A 15 17.59 0.94 8.72
CA SER A 15 18.21 0.38 7.50
C SER A 15 17.20 -0.33 6.60
N GLU A 16 16.25 -1.07 7.17
CA GLU A 16 15.20 -1.78 6.43
C GLU A 16 14.26 -0.86 5.63
N MET A 17 14.10 0.40 6.06
CA MET A 17 13.29 1.42 5.39
C MET A 17 14.04 2.14 4.27
N SER A 18 15.22 1.66 3.84
CA SER A 18 15.97 2.26 2.73
C SER A 18 15.13 2.41 1.45
N PRO A 19 14.26 1.46 1.04
CA PRO A 19 13.43 1.65 -0.16
C PRO A 19 12.51 2.87 -0.06
N ILE A 20 12.02 3.16 1.15
CA ILE A 20 11.16 4.33 1.42
C ILE A 20 11.97 5.62 1.34
N ARG A 21 13.19 5.62 1.91
CA ARG A 21 14.10 6.76 1.80
C ARG A 21 14.45 7.06 0.35
N ASP A 22 14.83 6.03 -0.39
CA ASP A 22 15.21 6.16 -1.80
C ASP A 22 14.04 6.70 -2.62
N TRP A 23 12.83 6.20 -2.36
CA TRP A 23 11.61 6.70 -3.00
C TRP A 23 11.33 8.16 -2.67
N ILE A 24 11.32 8.55 -1.39
CA ILE A 24 11.12 9.95 -0.97
C ILE A 24 12.18 10.87 -1.59
N ASN A 25 13.45 10.46 -1.56
CA ASN A 25 14.55 11.22 -2.15
C ASN A 25 14.37 11.40 -3.67
N SER A 26 13.81 10.39 -4.36
CA SER A 26 13.53 10.46 -5.81
C SER A 26 12.45 11.49 -6.17
N LEU A 27 11.56 11.84 -5.23
CA LEU A 27 10.54 12.87 -5.47
C LEU A 27 11.15 14.28 -5.51
N GLY A 28 12.28 14.50 -4.84
CA GLY A 28 12.93 15.82 -4.74
C GLY A 28 11.94 16.90 -4.28
N SER A 29 11.89 18.02 -4.99
CA SER A 29 11.00 19.14 -4.68
C SER A 29 9.57 18.99 -5.22
N ARG A 30 9.16 17.79 -5.66
CA ARG A 30 7.80 17.55 -6.19
C ARG A 30 6.76 17.34 -5.09
N ALA A 31 7.18 17.12 -3.85
CA ALA A 31 6.32 16.85 -2.70
C ALA A 31 6.76 17.67 -1.49
N ILE A 32 5.79 18.03 -0.63
CA ILE A 32 6.05 18.56 0.70
C ILE A 32 6.02 17.39 1.67
N VAL A 33 7.16 17.03 2.26
CA VAL A 33 7.24 15.94 3.23
C VAL A 33 7.20 16.50 4.66
N ARG A 34 6.31 15.97 5.49
CA ARG A 34 6.24 16.20 6.94
C ARG A 34 6.49 14.88 7.64
N GLN A 35 7.22 14.92 8.74
CA GLN A 35 7.66 13.72 9.44
C GLN A 35 7.16 13.75 10.89
N THR A 36 6.71 12.60 11.38
CA THR A 36 6.32 12.38 12.77
C THR A 36 6.62 10.93 13.13
N ASN A 37 6.93 10.67 14.39
CA ASN A 37 7.16 9.29 14.84
C ASN A 37 5.86 8.58 15.23
N GLN A 38 4.76 9.33 15.39
CA GLN A 38 3.48 8.84 15.89
C GLN A 38 2.33 9.37 15.03
N LEU A 39 1.20 8.66 15.01
CA LEU A 39 -0.01 9.13 14.33
C LEU A 39 -0.51 10.40 15.04
N PRO A 40 -0.70 11.53 14.35
CA PRO A 40 -1.11 12.77 14.99
C PRO A 40 -2.52 12.67 15.55
N ASP A 41 -2.70 13.06 16.82
CA ASP A 41 -4.02 13.16 17.47
C ASP A 41 -4.77 14.45 17.13
N ALA A 42 -4.06 15.50 16.71
CA ALA A 42 -4.64 16.76 16.28
C ALA A 42 -4.88 16.79 14.77
N MET A 43 -5.91 17.53 14.34
CA MET A 43 -6.14 17.82 12.93
C MET A 43 -5.08 18.81 12.43
N ILE A 44 -4.06 18.26 11.77
CA ILE A 44 -3.16 19.04 10.92
C ILE A 44 -3.83 19.28 9.55
N GLU A 45 -3.19 20.08 8.70
CA GLU A 45 -3.57 20.18 7.29
C GLU A 45 -3.70 18.78 6.67
N PRO A 46 -4.74 18.52 5.86
CA PRO A 46 -5.01 17.19 5.32
C PRO A 46 -3.90 16.78 4.33
N PRO A 47 -3.19 15.66 4.56
CA PRO A 47 -2.20 15.16 3.61
C PRO A 47 -2.89 14.52 2.40
N ASP A 48 -2.21 14.52 1.26
CA ASP A 48 -2.64 13.77 0.08
C ASP A 48 -2.25 12.28 0.21
N LEU A 49 -1.11 12.02 0.88
CA LEU A 49 -0.58 10.69 1.14
C LEU A 49 -0.07 10.58 2.58
N VAL A 50 -0.49 9.55 3.30
CA VAL A 50 0.10 9.13 4.57
C VAL A 50 0.92 7.87 4.34
N LEU A 51 2.22 7.97 4.61
CA LEU A 51 3.18 6.88 4.49
C LEU A 51 3.66 6.46 5.88
N VAL A 52 3.30 5.26 6.30
CA VAL A 52 3.66 4.71 7.61
C VAL A 52 4.80 3.72 7.45
N CYS A 53 5.84 3.86 8.25
CA CYS A 53 6.95 2.93 8.38
C CYS A 53 6.78 2.14 9.69
N GLN A 54 6.27 0.92 9.59
CA GLN A 54 6.10 0.02 10.73
C GLN A 54 7.30 -0.93 10.84
N SER A 55 8.00 -0.84 11.96
CA SER A 55 9.25 -1.58 12.20
C SER A 55 9.05 -2.81 13.08
N TRP A 56 8.02 -2.83 13.94
CA TRP A 56 7.66 -4.01 14.74
C TRP A 56 6.14 -4.18 14.88
N PRO A 57 5.68 -5.41 15.20
CA PRO A 57 4.26 -5.66 15.47
C PRO A 57 3.72 -4.78 16.59
N ASP A 58 2.47 -4.34 16.44
CA ASP A 58 1.76 -3.54 17.47
C ASP A 58 2.41 -2.17 17.79
N GLU A 59 3.32 -1.67 16.95
CA GLU A 59 3.88 -0.30 17.05
C GLU A 59 2.79 0.78 17.00
N PHE A 60 1.70 0.50 16.29
CA PHE A 60 0.49 1.32 16.25
C PHE A 60 -0.69 0.48 16.72
N SER A 61 -1.48 1.01 17.65
CA SER A 61 -2.69 0.34 18.14
C SER A 61 -3.85 0.47 17.15
N ALA A 62 -4.79 -0.48 17.21
CA ALA A 62 -5.99 -0.43 16.37
C ALA A 62 -6.80 0.87 16.57
N ASN A 63 -6.81 1.43 17.78
CA ASN A 63 -7.53 2.66 18.08
C ASN A 63 -6.88 3.88 17.42
N GLU A 64 -5.55 3.97 17.47
CA GLU A 64 -4.79 5.05 16.83
C GLU A 64 -4.97 5.01 15.31
N VAL A 65 -4.87 3.81 14.71
CA VAL A 65 -5.04 3.62 13.27
C VAL A 65 -6.46 3.98 12.83
N SER A 66 -7.49 3.47 13.51
CA SER A 66 -8.88 3.77 13.20
C SER A 66 -9.18 5.27 13.30
N THR A 67 -8.70 5.92 14.37
CA THR A 67 -8.87 7.37 14.58
C THR A 67 -8.18 8.16 13.47
N ALA A 68 -6.97 7.78 13.08
CA ALA A 68 -6.21 8.46 12.05
C ALA A 68 -6.82 8.30 10.65
N LEU A 69 -7.26 7.08 10.29
CA LEU A 69 -7.99 6.82 9.04
C LEU A 69 -9.28 7.65 8.95
N GLY A 70 -10.02 7.77 10.06
CA GLY A 70 -11.23 8.61 10.12
C GLY A 70 -10.96 10.11 10.04
N ARG A 71 -9.75 10.55 10.40
CA ARG A 71 -9.36 11.97 10.36
C ARG A 71 -9.05 12.47 8.95
N TRP A 72 -8.45 11.62 8.11
CA TRP A 72 -8.13 11.95 6.71
C TRP A 72 -8.70 10.90 5.75
N PRO A 73 -10.03 10.88 5.56
CA PRO A 73 -10.69 9.88 4.71
C PRO A 73 -10.36 10.04 3.21
N LEU A 74 -9.88 11.22 2.80
CA LEU A 74 -9.46 11.51 1.42
C LEU A 74 -7.96 11.30 1.19
N ALA A 75 -7.17 11.14 2.26
CA ALA A 75 -5.76 10.84 2.11
C ALA A 75 -5.60 9.40 1.61
N LEU A 76 -4.64 9.17 0.73
CA LEU A 76 -4.22 7.82 0.40
C LEU A 76 -3.29 7.30 1.48
N TRP A 77 -3.43 6.04 1.86
CA TRP A 77 -2.67 5.45 2.95
C TRP A 77 -1.81 4.32 2.42
N ILE A 78 -0.56 4.27 2.88
CA ILE A 78 0.33 3.12 2.70
C ILE A 78 1.05 2.87 4.03
N CYS A 79 0.99 1.64 4.51
CA CYS A 79 1.76 1.15 5.65
C CYS A 79 2.81 0.16 5.15
N CYS A 80 4.05 0.63 5.09
CA CYS A 80 5.23 -0.13 4.74
C CYS A 80 5.78 -0.81 5.98
N TYR A 81 5.79 -2.14 5.98
CA TYR A 81 6.22 -2.91 7.12
C TYR A 81 7.51 -3.70 6.85
N GLY A 82 8.34 -3.82 7.89
CA GLY A 82 9.56 -4.62 7.90
C GLY A 82 9.31 -6.12 8.10
N ALA A 83 10.36 -6.93 7.96
CA ALA A 83 10.27 -8.40 8.01
C ALA A 83 9.68 -8.95 9.33
N TRP A 84 9.85 -8.22 10.43
CA TRP A 84 9.30 -8.59 11.74
C TRP A 84 7.76 -8.56 11.79
N CYS A 85 7.13 -7.90 10.82
CA CYS A 85 5.67 -7.76 10.71
C CYS A 85 5.03 -8.70 9.68
N ASP A 86 5.78 -9.57 9.01
CA ASP A 86 5.27 -10.47 7.97
C ASP A 86 4.12 -11.37 8.47
N SER A 87 4.18 -11.78 9.74
CA SER A 87 3.15 -12.62 10.38
C SER A 87 1.91 -11.84 10.83
N ASP A 88 1.97 -10.51 10.91
CA ASP A 88 0.84 -9.69 11.33
C ASP A 88 -0.29 -9.71 10.30
N GLY A 89 0.01 -9.90 9.01
CA GLY A 89 -1.00 -9.96 7.93
C GLY A 89 -1.93 -11.19 8.01
N ARG A 90 -1.55 -12.16 8.85
CA ARG A 90 -2.31 -13.41 9.06
C ARG A 90 -3.10 -13.39 10.36
N THR A 91 -2.62 -12.68 11.37
CA THR A 91 -3.11 -12.78 12.76
C THR A 91 -3.71 -11.49 13.30
N ARG A 92 -3.40 -10.34 12.70
CA ARG A 92 -3.82 -9.01 13.16
C ARG A 92 -4.51 -8.23 12.05
N THR A 93 -5.48 -7.40 12.44
CA THR A 93 -6.27 -6.56 11.53
C THR A 93 -6.11 -5.06 11.84
N ILE A 94 -5.01 -4.67 12.48
CA ILE A 94 -4.74 -3.26 12.86
C ILE A 94 -4.75 -2.36 11.63
N TRP A 95 -3.95 -2.71 10.62
CA TRP A 95 -3.94 -2.04 9.33
C TRP A 95 -4.81 -2.81 8.33
N PRO A 96 -5.69 -2.15 7.57
CA PRO A 96 -6.42 -2.79 6.49
C PRO A 96 -5.45 -3.36 5.44
N ILE A 97 -5.77 -4.52 4.85
CA ILE A 97 -4.87 -5.23 3.92
C ILE A 97 -4.50 -4.36 2.72
N SER A 98 -5.47 -3.62 2.19
CA SER A 98 -5.32 -2.64 1.11
C SER A 98 -4.23 -1.59 1.35
N VAL A 99 -3.97 -1.25 2.61
CA VAL A 99 -3.01 -0.22 3.02
C VAL A 99 -1.62 -0.82 3.21
N ARG A 100 -1.53 -2.11 3.51
CA ARG A 100 -0.28 -2.78 3.90
C ARG A 100 0.53 -3.22 2.69
N VAL A 101 1.83 -2.97 2.74
CA VAL A 101 2.80 -3.46 1.75
C VAL A 101 4.13 -3.79 2.43
N ARG A 102 4.80 -4.86 2.02
CA ARG A 102 6.17 -5.13 2.50
C ARG A 102 7.09 -4.02 2.02
N VAL A 103 8.03 -3.60 2.85
CA VAL A 103 8.97 -2.54 2.48
C VAL A 103 9.77 -2.88 1.20
N SER A 104 10.03 -4.17 0.94
CA SER A 104 10.70 -4.65 -0.28
C SER A 104 9.87 -4.46 -1.57
N GLU A 105 8.55 -4.35 -1.44
CA GLU A 105 7.59 -4.22 -2.55
C GLU A 105 6.98 -2.81 -2.61
N ALA A 106 7.24 -1.98 -1.60
CA ALA A 106 6.62 -0.69 -1.40
C ALA A 106 6.81 0.27 -2.58
N ALA A 107 7.95 0.21 -3.28
CA ALA A 107 8.23 1.13 -4.39
C ALA A 107 7.19 1.03 -5.52
N SER A 108 6.73 -0.17 -5.87
CA SER A 108 5.70 -0.38 -6.89
C SER A 108 4.38 0.29 -6.46
N ARG A 109 3.89 -0.08 -5.26
CA ARG A 109 2.70 0.50 -4.63
C ARG A 109 2.75 2.03 -4.56
N LEU A 110 3.89 2.56 -4.10
CA LEU A 110 4.10 4.00 -3.93
C LEU A 110 4.06 4.73 -5.27
N ASN A 111 4.64 4.17 -6.33
CA ASN A 111 4.58 4.77 -7.66
C ASN A 111 3.15 4.82 -8.22
N HIS A 112 2.34 3.78 -7.99
CA HIS A 112 0.92 3.79 -8.39
C HIS A 112 0.13 4.86 -7.66
N VAL A 113 0.23 4.87 -6.33
CA VAL A 113 -0.46 5.85 -5.49
C VAL A 113 -0.02 7.26 -5.83
N TRP A 114 1.28 7.47 -6.10
CA TRP A 114 1.78 8.78 -6.51
C TRP A 114 1.21 9.25 -7.85
N ARG A 115 1.04 8.37 -8.83
CA ARG A 115 0.35 8.72 -10.09
C ARG A 115 -1.11 9.12 -9.85
N VAL A 116 -1.82 8.45 -8.94
CA VAL A 116 -3.17 8.85 -8.55
C VAL A 116 -3.15 10.27 -7.95
N VAL A 117 -2.21 10.54 -7.03
CA VAL A 117 -2.08 11.86 -6.37
C VAL A 117 -1.72 12.97 -7.37
N THR A 118 -0.72 12.76 -8.23
CA THR A 118 -0.18 13.84 -9.09
C THR A 118 -0.86 13.96 -10.44
N GLU A 119 -1.26 12.84 -11.04
CA GLU A 119 -1.80 12.81 -12.40
C GLU A 119 -3.33 12.64 -12.42
N GLN A 120 -3.95 12.36 -11.26
CA GLN A 120 -5.37 11.99 -11.16
C GLN A 120 -5.72 10.84 -12.09
N ARG A 121 -4.78 9.89 -12.25
CA ARG A 121 -4.91 8.72 -13.12
C ARG A 121 -4.89 7.44 -12.31
N GLY A 122 -5.80 6.53 -12.66
CA GLY A 122 -5.99 5.28 -11.94
C GLY A 122 -6.89 5.46 -10.70
N GLU A 123 -7.20 4.34 -10.06
CA GLU A 123 -7.95 4.31 -8.80
C GLU A 123 -7.06 3.73 -7.71
N PRO A 124 -7.04 4.31 -6.51
CA PRO A 124 -6.35 3.70 -5.38
C PRO A 124 -7.06 2.41 -4.96
N LEU A 125 -6.35 1.52 -4.26
CA LEU A 125 -7.00 0.39 -3.61
C LEU A 125 -8.02 0.90 -2.58
N PRO A 126 -9.30 0.47 -2.65
CA PRO A 126 -10.26 0.82 -1.63
C PRO A 126 -9.83 0.21 -0.29
N LEU A 127 -10.16 0.87 0.82
CA LEU A 127 -9.82 0.35 2.16
C LEU A 127 -10.38 -1.05 2.42
N THR A 128 -11.49 -1.39 1.75
CA THR A 128 -12.15 -2.70 1.80
C THR A 128 -11.56 -3.74 0.85
N ALA A 129 -10.51 -3.42 0.09
CA ALA A 129 -9.93 -4.38 -0.84
C ALA A 129 -9.43 -5.63 -0.12
N SER A 130 -9.69 -6.76 -0.75
CA SER A 130 -9.25 -8.08 -0.32
C SER A 130 -7.74 -8.25 -0.52
N ARG A 131 -7.21 -9.35 0.02
CA ARG A 131 -5.80 -9.72 -0.17
C ARG A 131 -5.46 -9.97 -1.64
N ASP A 132 -6.36 -10.59 -2.38
CA ASP A 132 -6.14 -10.94 -3.79
C ASP A 132 -6.11 -9.67 -4.64
N GLU A 133 -7.03 -8.73 -4.41
CA GLU A 133 -7.02 -7.42 -5.08
C GLU A 133 -5.75 -6.61 -4.75
N ALA A 134 -5.29 -6.65 -3.50
CA ALA A 134 -4.04 -5.98 -3.12
C ALA A 134 -2.82 -6.61 -3.80
N PHE A 135 -2.78 -7.95 -3.91
CA PHE A 135 -1.72 -8.66 -4.60
C PHE A 135 -1.69 -8.33 -6.10
N GLU A 136 -2.86 -8.36 -6.75
CA GLU A 136 -3.02 -8.03 -8.17
C GLU A 136 -2.60 -6.59 -8.45
N PHE A 137 -2.97 -5.64 -7.58
CA PHE A 137 -2.56 -4.24 -7.69
C PHE A 137 -1.04 -4.03 -7.63
N ASP A 138 -0.32 -4.85 -6.86
CA ASP A 138 1.12 -4.72 -6.67
C ASP A 138 1.97 -5.40 -7.75
N HIS A 139 1.44 -6.47 -8.35
CA HIS A 139 2.21 -7.41 -9.18
C HIS A 139 1.68 -7.57 -10.60
N CYS A 140 0.43 -7.20 -10.87
CA CYS A 140 -0.21 -7.38 -12.17
C CYS A 140 -0.39 -6.03 -12.88
N ASP A 141 0.72 -5.34 -13.11
CA ASP A 141 0.76 -4.16 -13.96
C ASP A 141 0.43 -4.53 -15.41
N GLY A 142 -0.84 -4.42 -15.81
CA GLY A 142 -1.24 -4.46 -17.22
C GLY A 142 -2.63 -4.99 -17.54
N PHE A 143 -3.31 -5.68 -16.62
CA PHE A 143 -4.73 -6.00 -16.83
C PHE A 143 -5.57 -4.88 -16.24
N ALA A 144 -5.78 -3.84 -17.05
CA ALA A 144 -6.95 -2.98 -16.90
C ALA A 144 -8.14 -3.90 -16.62
N ARG A 145 -8.86 -3.67 -15.51
CA ARG A 145 -10.13 -4.33 -15.24
C ARG A 145 -10.94 -4.30 -16.54
N PRO A 146 -11.27 -5.44 -17.18
CA PRO A 146 -12.37 -5.41 -18.12
C PRO A 146 -13.56 -4.95 -17.28
N GLY A 147 -14.07 -3.76 -17.60
CA GLY A 147 -15.24 -3.21 -16.93
C GLY A 147 -16.26 -4.33 -16.78
N LYS A 148 -16.73 -4.51 -15.55
CA LYS A 148 -17.72 -5.49 -15.11
C LYS A 148 -18.74 -5.78 -16.22
N ALA A 149 -18.42 -6.77 -17.06
CA ALA A 149 -19.31 -7.29 -18.07
C ALA A 149 -19.85 -8.57 -17.46
N ASP A 150 -21.15 -8.51 -17.23
CA ASP A 150 -22.04 -9.58 -16.86
C ASP A 150 -21.66 -10.91 -17.57
N GLY A 151 -21.64 -12.01 -16.83
CA GLY A 151 -21.52 -13.36 -17.40
C GLY A 151 -20.20 -14.09 -17.12
N ASP A 152 -20.25 -14.92 -16.07
CA ASP A 152 -19.74 -16.30 -16.03
C ASP A 152 -18.75 -16.75 -17.12
N GLN A 153 -17.48 -16.99 -16.76
CA GLN A 153 -16.66 -18.02 -17.40
C GLN A 153 -15.70 -18.67 -16.39
N PRO A 154 -15.56 -20.01 -16.38
CA PRO A 154 -14.82 -20.76 -15.38
C PRO A 154 -13.30 -20.76 -15.63
N ILE A 155 -12.56 -20.75 -14.52
CA ILE A 155 -11.14 -21.10 -14.41
C ILE A 155 -10.77 -22.31 -15.28
N THR A 156 -9.99 -22.08 -16.33
CA THR A 156 -9.46 -23.14 -17.20
C THR A 156 -8.43 -23.97 -16.43
N ARG A 157 -8.76 -25.24 -16.17
CA ARG A 157 -7.80 -26.22 -15.63
C ARG A 157 -6.65 -26.38 -16.62
N LEU A 158 -5.41 -26.26 -16.12
CA LEU A 158 -4.21 -26.68 -16.84
C LEU A 158 -4.32 -28.19 -17.12
N ASN A 159 -4.37 -28.56 -18.40
CA ASN A 159 -4.23 -29.95 -18.82
C ASN A 159 -2.78 -30.39 -18.57
N VAL A 160 -2.61 -31.39 -17.71
CA VAL A 160 -1.36 -32.13 -17.56
C VAL A 160 -1.33 -33.18 -18.66
N ASP A 161 -0.47 -33.01 -19.66
CA ASP A 161 -0.21 -34.04 -20.67
C ASP A 161 0.44 -35.27 -20.03
N GLU A 162 -0.31 -36.37 -19.97
CA GLU A 162 0.23 -37.69 -19.68
C GLU A 162 1.08 -38.17 -20.86
N LYS A 163 2.40 -38.24 -20.66
CA LYS A 163 3.30 -38.92 -21.59
C LYS A 163 3.05 -40.43 -21.53
N THR A 164 2.40 -40.97 -22.55
CA THR A 164 2.38 -42.40 -22.86
C THR A 164 3.77 -42.85 -23.31
N ASN A 165 4.46 -43.64 -22.48
CA ASN A 165 5.61 -44.44 -22.92
C ASN A 165 5.10 -45.81 -23.38
N GLY A 166 5.32 -46.11 -24.66
CA GLY A 166 5.00 -47.40 -25.27
C GLY A 166 5.90 -48.53 -24.79
N PHE A 167 5.32 -49.73 -24.81
CA PHE A 167 5.99 -51.02 -24.92
C PHE A 167 5.44 -51.73 -26.16
#